data_AF-A0A2W4WFP3-F1
#
_entry.id   AF-A0A2W4WFP3-F1
#
_cell.length_a   1.000
_cell.length_b   1.000
_cell.length_c   1.000
_cell.angle_alpha   90.00
_cell.angle_beta   90.00
_cell.angle_gamma   90.00
#
_symmetry.space_group_name_H-M   'P 1'
#
loop_
_entity.id
_entity.type
_entity.pdbx_description
1 polymer ?
#
loop_
_entity_poly.entity_id
_entity_poly.type
_entity_poly.pdbx_seq_one_letter_code
_entity_poly.pdbx_strand_id
1 'polypeptide(L)'
;MKPYIARIEALIFAVLSGILLTPQGVNAQQPVPGGTVSRVEASESGCAITLQSNSATPTVVAVADADVCEQPIVGQKIQFTYSATGITVTPPPEVGTVSMLESGDHACYVDLVDANGESTLQFARFEICQQNILNTEVRLTYQPDSIYAASCQGDLDCKESDLVLLITQAEPTGKVPTPPQSLISSLPDGNYRYWNGRPSGAIVTDDELLAKGGVTFTFSKKGRDVVGVFGYVDGRAICVQGQVNENTVTGISVESNAGASPMSTGETFEQFGPGAFLKVRRGRQLPSNSAIIVEGRRVPIDVVRYDSTLLDLRGLTRINAGTSVPPRRC
;
A
#
# COMPACT_ATOMS: atom_id res chain seq x y z
N MET A 1 27.49 -54.45 49.41
CA MET A 1 26.27 -55.21 49.09
C MET A 1 25.11 -54.23 48.98
N LYS A 2 24.47 -54.20 47.80
CA LYS A 2 23.17 -53.62 47.39
C LYS A 2 22.81 -52.16 47.73
N PRO A 3 22.62 -51.30 46.70
CA PRO A 3 21.90 -50.03 46.83
C PRO A 3 20.38 -50.21 46.70
N TYR A 4 19.63 -49.35 47.40
CA TYR A 4 18.18 -49.21 47.31
C TYR A 4 17.81 -48.45 46.02
N ILE A 5 17.02 -49.09 45.15
CA ILE A 5 16.35 -48.49 44.00
C ILE A 5 14.94 -48.11 44.45
N ALA A 6 14.62 -46.82 44.48
CA ALA A 6 13.25 -46.34 44.62
C ALA A 6 12.58 -46.33 43.24
N ARG A 7 11.56 -47.18 43.06
CA ARG A 7 10.61 -47.12 41.94
C ARG A 7 9.55 -46.07 42.24
N ILE A 8 9.41 -45.10 41.35
CA ILE A 8 8.24 -44.20 41.29
C ILE A 8 7.25 -44.86 40.31
N GLU A 9 6.17 -45.41 40.83
CA GLU A 9 5.01 -45.80 40.02
C GLU A 9 4.12 -44.58 39.83
N ALA A 10 3.97 -44.13 38.59
CA ALA A 10 3.00 -43.13 38.19
C ALA A 10 1.63 -43.80 38.02
N LEU A 11 0.66 -43.38 38.84
CA LEU A 11 -0.75 -43.73 38.69
C LEU A 11 -1.32 -43.01 37.46
N ILE A 12 -1.62 -43.76 36.39
CA ILE A 12 -2.42 -43.28 35.25
C ILE A 12 -3.89 -43.62 35.53
N PHE A 13 -4.71 -42.59 35.78
CA PHE A 13 -6.16 -42.70 35.80
C PHE A 13 -6.69 -42.80 34.36
N ALA A 14 -7.14 -43.98 33.95
CA ALA A 14 -7.90 -44.17 32.72
C ALA A 14 -9.40 -43.93 33.01
N VAL A 15 -9.94 -42.83 32.48
CA VAL A 15 -11.39 -42.61 32.41
C VAL A 15 -11.88 -43.17 31.09
N LEU A 16 -12.44 -44.39 31.12
CA LEU A 16 -13.17 -44.98 30.00
C LEU A 16 -14.62 -44.45 30.00
N SER A 17 -14.90 -43.46 29.16
CA SER A 17 -16.27 -43.14 28.74
C SER A 17 -16.51 -43.73 27.35
N GLY A 18 -17.42 -44.70 27.28
CA GLY A 18 -17.87 -45.29 26.04
C GLY A 18 -18.68 -44.28 25.21
N ILE A 19 -18.12 -43.83 24.10
CA ILE A 19 -18.84 -43.14 23.03
C ILE A 19 -18.96 -44.14 21.88
N LEU A 20 -20.19 -44.54 21.58
CA LEU A 20 -20.56 -45.29 20.39
C LEU A 20 -20.26 -44.44 19.15
N LEU A 21 -19.18 -44.79 18.43
CA LEU A 21 -18.87 -44.25 17.11
C LEU A 21 -19.78 -44.91 16.07
N THR A 22 -20.72 -44.15 15.53
CA THR A 22 -21.33 -44.46 14.24
C THR A 22 -20.34 -44.11 13.12
N PRO A 23 -20.21 -44.91 12.06
CA PRO A 23 -19.35 -44.58 10.93
C PRO A 23 -20.01 -43.46 10.13
N GLN A 24 -19.65 -42.21 10.44
CA GLN A 24 -20.01 -41.09 9.57
C GLN A 24 -19.14 -41.14 8.33
N GLY A 25 -19.81 -41.11 7.16
CA GLY A 25 -19.17 -41.08 5.85
C GLY A 25 -18.15 -39.94 5.76
N VAL A 26 -17.07 -40.22 5.04
CA VAL A 26 -15.98 -39.30 4.73
C VAL A 26 -16.56 -38.09 4.01
N ASN A 27 -16.88 -37.06 4.78
CA ASN A 27 -17.39 -35.79 4.29
C ASN A 27 -16.21 -35.01 3.73
N ALA A 28 -16.41 -34.37 2.58
CA ALA A 28 -15.37 -33.71 1.80
C ALA A 28 -14.50 -32.81 2.68
N GLN A 29 -13.20 -33.12 2.67
CA GLN A 29 -12.10 -32.40 3.29
C GLN A 29 -12.22 -30.87 3.15
N GLN A 30 -12.55 -30.18 4.25
CA GLN A 30 -12.53 -28.71 4.34
C GLN A 30 -11.10 -28.22 4.70
N PRO A 31 -10.43 -27.44 3.83
CA PRO A 31 -9.05 -26.99 4.07
C PRO A 31 -8.96 -26.26 5.41
N VAL A 32 -8.03 -26.69 6.25
CA VAL A 32 -7.77 -26.05 7.54
C VAL A 32 -7.14 -24.67 7.26
N PRO A 33 -7.69 -23.57 7.80
CA PRO A 33 -7.12 -22.26 7.58
C PRO A 33 -5.69 -22.19 8.14
N GLY A 34 -4.74 -21.75 7.30
CA GLY A 34 -3.39 -21.41 7.73
C GLY A 34 -3.34 -20.21 8.69
N GLY A 35 -2.17 -19.91 9.22
CA GLY A 35 -1.96 -18.82 10.17
C GLY A 35 -0.50 -18.38 10.26
N THR A 36 -0.22 -17.38 11.08
CA THR A 36 1.15 -16.93 11.37
C THR A 36 1.67 -17.67 12.59
N VAL A 37 2.91 -18.19 12.53
CA VAL A 37 3.55 -18.85 13.68
C VAL A 37 3.92 -17.81 14.73
N SER A 38 3.35 -17.94 15.93
CA SER A 38 3.66 -17.06 17.06
C SER A 38 4.67 -17.67 18.03
N ARG A 39 4.75 -19.00 18.12
CA ARG A 39 5.71 -19.70 18.99
C ARG A 39 6.02 -21.11 18.49
N VAL A 40 7.24 -21.58 18.72
CA VAL A 40 7.66 -22.98 18.56
C VAL A 40 8.29 -23.46 19.87
N GLU A 41 7.76 -24.53 20.46
CA GLU A 41 8.27 -25.14 21.69
C GLU A 41 8.84 -26.53 21.37
N ALA A 42 10.16 -26.68 21.42
CA ALA A 42 10.84 -27.93 21.12
C ALA A 42 10.71 -28.97 22.25
N SER A 43 10.64 -30.24 21.85
CA SER A 43 10.62 -31.44 22.71
C SER A 43 11.53 -32.52 22.11
N GLU A 44 11.81 -33.59 22.86
CA GLU A 44 12.72 -34.67 22.39
C GLU A 44 12.23 -35.38 21.11
N SER A 45 10.94 -35.31 20.78
CA SER A 45 10.33 -36.03 19.65
C SER A 45 9.73 -35.12 18.57
N GLY A 46 9.96 -33.81 18.62
CA GLY A 46 9.32 -32.82 17.73
C GLY A 46 9.07 -31.49 18.43
N CYS A 47 8.16 -30.66 17.94
CA CYS A 47 7.79 -29.39 18.58
C CYS A 47 6.31 -29.09 18.52
N ALA A 48 5.84 -28.31 19.48
CA ALA A 48 4.53 -27.69 19.46
C ALA A 48 4.62 -26.31 18.79
N ILE A 49 3.90 -26.12 17.68
CA ILE A 49 3.82 -24.86 16.95
C ILE A 49 2.49 -24.20 17.31
N THR A 50 2.57 -22.97 17.82
CA THR A 50 1.43 -22.12 18.16
C THR A 50 1.16 -21.16 17.02
N LEU A 51 -0.07 -21.18 16.49
CA LEU A 51 -0.48 -20.26 15.43
C LEU A 51 -1.42 -19.19 15.92
N GLN A 52 -1.23 -17.97 15.39
CA GLN A 52 -2.18 -16.89 15.52
C GLN A 52 -3.01 -16.78 14.23
N SER A 53 -4.31 -17.07 14.34
CA SER A 53 -5.28 -16.90 13.27
C SER A 53 -5.91 -15.50 13.34
N ASN A 54 -6.29 -14.93 12.19
CA ASN A 54 -6.98 -13.63 12.09
C ASN A 54 -8.43 -13.65 12.65
N SER A 55 -8.86 -14.77 13.22
CA SER A 55 -10.18 -14.95 13.83
C SER A 55 -10.07 -14.90 15.35
N ALA A 56 -11.10 -14.37 16.03
CA ALA A 56 -11.07 -13.95 17.44
C ALA A 56 -10.72 -15.06 18.46
N THR A 57 -10.68 -16.32 18.04
CA THR A 57 -9.91 -17.48 18.58
C THR A 57 -10.26 -18.68 17.69
N PRO A 58 -9.29 -19.50 17.23
CA PRO A 58 -8.43 -20.27 18.12
C PRO A 58 -6.93 -20.19 17.78
N THR A 59 -6.12 -20.31 18.82
CA THR A 59 -4.73 -20.70 18.74
C THR A 59 -4.68 -22.18 18.37
N VAL A 60 -4.10 -22.53 17.22
CA VAL A 60 -3.91 -23.93 16.85
C VAL A 60 -2.53 -24.36 17.33
N VAL A 61 -2.48 -25.40 18.16
CA VAL A 61 -1.23 -26.09 18.52
C VAL A 61 -1.08 -27.28 17.57
N ALA A 62 -0.12 -27.20 16.66
CA ALA A 62 0.26 -28.32 15.79
C ALA A 62 1.51 -28.99 16.34
N VAL A 63 1.62 -30.31 16.22
CA VAL A 63 2.86 -31.04 16.50
C VAL A 63 3.58 -31.25 15.17
N ALA A 64 4.85 -30.88 15.10
CA ALA A 64 5.70 -31.06 13.93
C ALA A 64 6.94 -31.91 14.26
N ASP A 65 7.50 -32.54 13.25
CA ASP A 65 8.74 -33.33 13.36
C ASP A 65 9.96 -32.42 13.65
N ALA A 66 11.00 -33.01 14.25
CA ALA A 66 12.20 -32.31 14.69
C ALA A 66 12.85 -31.42 13.62
N ASP A 67 12.88 -31.87 12.36
CA ASP A 67 13.47 -31.12 11.24
C ASP A 67 12.76 -29.79 10.95
N VAL A 68 11.44 -29.70 11.23
CA VAL A 68 10.67 -28.45 11.09
C VAL A 68 11.00 -27.49 12.24
N CYS A 69 11.29 -28.04 13.42
CA CYS A 69 11.55 -27.27 14.64
C CYS A 69 12.88 -26.52 14.61
N GLU A 70 13.82 -26.95 13.75
CA GLU A 70 15.09 -26.26 13.53
C GLU A 70 14.98 -25.11 12.51
N GLN A 71 13.83 -24.95 11.85
CA GLN A 71 13.63 -23.88 10.87
C GLN A 71 13.17 -22.56 11.51
N PRO A 72 13.58 -21.39 10.97
CA PRO A 72 13.20 -20.07 11.46
C PRO A 72 11.75 -19.70 11.04
N ILE A 73 10.78 -20.47 11.53
CA ILE A 73 9.37 -20.36 11.11
C ILE A 73 8.56 -19.35 11.92
N VAL A 74 9.08 -18.85 13.05
CA VAL A 74 8.40 -17.82 13.86
C VAL A 74 8.22 -16.55 13.02
N GLY A 75 7.01 -16.00 13.01
CA GLY A 75 6.60 -14.86 12.18
C GLY A 75 6.23 -15.22 10.73
N GLN A 76 6.47 -16.46 10.28
CA GLN A 76 6.13 -16.89 8.92
C GLN A 76 4.66 -17.32 8.80
N LYS A 77 4.08 -17.14 7.61
CA LYS A 77 2.78 -17.74 7.26
C LYS A 77 2.99 -19.18 6.82
N ILE A 78 2.19 -20.08 7.38
CA ILE A 78 2.23 -21.50 7.01
C ILE A 78 0.84 -22.00 6.57
N GLN A 79 0.83 -22.99 5.67
CA GLN A 79 -0.35 -23.70 5.23
C GLN A 79 -0.26 -25.18 5.62
N PHE A 80 -1.35 -25.75 6.15
CA PHE A 80 -1.43 -27.17 6.47
C PHE A 80 -1.91 -27.99 5.27
N THR A 81 -1.26 -29.12 5.03
CA THR A 81 -1.79 -30.19 4.16
C THR A 81 -2.15 -31.41 5.01
N TYR A 82 -3.20 -32.17 4.63
CA TYR A 82 -3.89 -33.15 5.47
C TYR A 82 -2.99 -34.20 6.15
N SER A 83 -3.27 -34.41 7.45
CA SER A 83 -2.38 -34.97 8.48
C SER A 83 -1.13 -34.11 8.63
N ALA A 84 -0.79 -33.70 9.86
CA ALA A 84 0.31 -32.77 10.16
C ALA A 84 1.73 -33.29 9.81
N THR A 85 1.87 -34.10 8.77
CA THR A 85 3.09 -34.61 8.16
C THR A 85 3.69 -33.65 7.13
N GLY A 86 3.04 -32.51 6.84
CA GLY A 86 3.56 -31.52 5.89
C GLY A 86 3.15 -30.10 6.25
N ILE A 87 4.16 -29.26 6.53
CA ILE A 87 4.03 -27.82 6.71
C ILE A 87 4.70 -27.15 5.50
N THR A 88 3.93 -26.36 4.75
CA THR A 88 4.49 -25.53 3.69
C THR A 88 4.68 -24.12 4.24
N VAL A 89 5.94 -23.70 4.35
CA VAL A 89 6.31 -22.33 4.72
C VAL A 89 6.24 -21.47 3.47
N THR A 90 5.45 -20.39 3.51
CA THR A 90 5.47 -19.40 2.44
C THR A 90 6.68 -18.48 2.66
N PRO A 91 7.61 -18.35 1.71
CA PRO A 91 8.78 -17.51 1.90
C PRO A 91 8.37 -16.02 2.02
N PRO A 92 9.11 -15.22 2.80
CA PRO A 92 8.87 -13.79 2.88
C PRO A 92 9.17 -13.10 1.53
N PRO A 93 8.56 -11.94 1.24
CA PRO A 93 8.74 -11.26 -0.04
C PRO A 93 10.17 -10.70 -0.20
N GLU A 94 10.82 -10.97 -1.34
CA GLU A 94 12.14 -10.40 -1.66
C GLU A 94 12.08 -8.90 -2.03
N VAL A 95 10.90 -8.43 -2.45
CA VAL A 95 10.64 -7.04 -2.83
C VAL A 95 9.28 -6.63 -2.27
N GLY A 96 9.20 -5.47 -1.65
CA GLY A 96 7.96 -4.92 -1.11
C GLY A 96 8.03 -3.42 -0.86
N THR A 97 6.87 -2.79 -0.71
CA THR A 97 6.77 -1.39 -0.30
C THR A 97 6.66 -1.32 1.21
N VAL A 98 7.56 -0.57 1.86
CA VAL A 98 7.51 -0.35 3.31
C VAL A 98 6.34 0.58 3.64
N SER A 99 5.30 0.07 4.29
CA SER A 99 4.15 0.88 4.73
C SER A 99 4.26 1.36 6.17
N MET A 100 5.06 0.68 7.00
CA MET A 100 5.30 1.04 8.40
C MET A 100 6.71 0.61 8.83
N LEU A 101 7.32 1.41 9.70
CA LEU A 101 8.55 1.09 10.43
C LEU A 101 8.33 1.47 11.90
N GLU A 102 8.51 0.51 12.79
CA GLU A 102 8.40 0.74 14.23
C GLU A 102 9.55 0.06 14.97
N SER A 103 10.32 0.82 15.74
CA SER A 103 11.36 0.25 16.59
C SER A 103 10.71 -0.38 17.82
N GLY A 104 10.69 -1.71 17.86
CA GLY A 104 10.16 -2.49 18.97
C GLY A 104 11.14 -2.66 20.12
N ASP A 105 10.76 -3.53 21.05
CA ASP A 105 11.56 -3.96 22.19
C ASP A 105 12.60 -5.03 21.81
N HIS A 106 12.25 -5.94 20.89
CA HIS A 106 13.11 -7.05 20.49
C HIS A 106 13.59 -7.02 19.02
N ALA A 107 12.98 -6.20 18.17
CA ALA A 107 13.33 -6.05 16.76
C ALA A 107 12.76 -4.74 16.19
N CYS A 108 13.15 -4.40 14.96
CA CYS A 108 12.41 -3.45 14.14
C CYS A 108 11.23 -4.17 13.47
N TYR A 109 10.02 -3.66 13.64
CA TYR A 109 8.82 -4.15 12.97
C TYR A 109 8.63 -3.42 11.65
N VAL A 110 8.45 -4.19 10.57
CA VAL A 110 8.30 -3.65 9.21
C VAL A 110 7.03 -4.21 8.59
N ASP A 111 6.07 -3.34 8.28
CA ASP A 111 4.95 -3.73 7.42
C ASP A 111 5.35 -3.55 5.96
N LEU A 112 5.20 -4.63 5.20
CA LEU A 112 5.47 -4.67 3.76
C LEU A 112 4.20 -4.96 2.99
N VAL A 113 3.99 -4.18 1.93
CA VAL A 113 2.98 -4.45 0.91
C VAL A 113 3.68 -5.03 -0.32
N ASP A 114 3.30 -6.26 -0.70
CA ASP A 114 3.86 -6.94 -1.87
C ASP A 114 3.24 -6.45 -3.20
N ALA A 115 3.65 -7.04 -4.33
CA ALA A 115 3.12 -6.69 -5.65
C ALA A 115 1.63 -7.04 -5.86
N ASN A 116 1.07 -7.92 -5.02
CA ASN A 116 -0.34 -8.29 -5.04
C ASN A 116 -1.19 -7.39 -4.13
N GLY A 117 -0.56 -6.46 -3.40
CA GLY A 117 -1.21 -5.61 -2.41
C GLY A 117 -1.44 -6.29 -1.06
N GLU A 118 -0.82 -7.45 -0.82
CA GLU A 118 -0.90 -8.16 0.46
C GLU A 118 0.05 -7.53 1.48
N SER A 119 -0.46 -7.24 2.69
CA SER A 119 0.35 -6.73 3.80
C SER A 119 0.89 -7.88 4.66
N THR A 120 2.18 -7.81 4.99
CA THR A 120 2.86 -8.74 5.90
C THR A 120 3.73 -7.99 6.89
N LEU A 121 3.70 -8.42 8.16
CA LEU A 121 4.60 -7.95 9.21
C LEU A 121 5.89 -8.79 9.17
N GLN A 122 7.04 -8.12 9.15
CA GLN A 122 8.36 -8.74 9.18
C GLN A 122 9.20 -8.19 10.33
N PHE A 123 10.14 -8.99 10.81
CA PHE A 123 11.16 -8.56 11.76
C PHE A 123 12.42 -8.12 11.02
N ALA A 124 13.03 -7.04 11.50
CA ALA A 124 14.23 -6.45 10.93
C ALA A 124 15.22 -6.07 12.03
N ARG A 125 16.48 -5.87 11.64
CA ARG A 125 17.46 -5.25 12.53
C ARG A 125 17.09 -3.80 12.84
N PHE A 126 17.45 -3.32 14.02
CA PHE A 126 17.12 -1.95 14.46
C PHE A 126 17.64 -0.87 13.51
N GLU A 127 18.75 -1.11 12.81
CA GLU A 127 19.30 -0.19 11.81
C GLU A 127 18.33 0.04 10.63
N ILE A 128 17.47 -0.93 10.30
CA ILE A 128 16.46 -0.78 9.24
C ILE A 128 15.44 0.31 9.61
N CYS A 129 15.00 0.34 10.87
CA CYS A 129 14.05 1.37 11.36
C CYS A 129 14.64 2.78 11.37
N GLN A 130 15.97 2.92 11.30
CA GLN A 130 16.64 4.22 11.23
C GLN A 130 16.78 4.74 9.79
N GLN A 131 16.44 3.92 8.79
CA GLN A 131 16.50 4.32 7.39
C GLN A 131 15.28 5.13 6.97
N ASN A 132 15.46 6.04 6.02
CA ASN A 132 14.37 6.79 5.40
C ASN A 132 13.79 6.03 4.19
N ILE A 133 13.14 4.90 4.45
CA ILE A 133 12.59 4.00 3.41
C ILE A 133 11.06 3.84 3.49
N LEU A 134 10.38 4.61 4.35
CA LEU A 134 8.92 4.59 4.43
C LEU A 134 8.30 4.98 3.07
N ASN A 135 7.26 4.25 2.66
CA ASN A 135 6.61 4.35 1.36
C ASN A 135 7.55 4.13 0.16
N THR A 136 8.65 3.40 0.37
CA THR A 136 9.62 3.07 -0.68
C THR A 136 9.60 1.58 -0.97
N GLU A 137 9.76 1.22 -2.25
CA GLU A 137 9.91 -0.16 -2.69
C GLU A 137 11.36 -0.52 -2.45
N VAL A 138 11.55 -1.57 -1.67
CA VAL A 138 12.87 -2.03 -1.25
C VAL A 138 13.08 -3.47 -1.69
N ARG A 139 14.32 -3.78 -2.06
CA ARG A 139 14.80 -5.15 -2.15
C ARG A 139 15.32 -5.54 -0.77
N LEU A 140 14.86 -6.69 -0.29
CA LEU A 140 15.11 -7.16 1.07
C LEU A 140 16.08 -8.33 1.05
N THR A 141 16.97 -8.36 2.04
CA THR A 141 17.83 -9.52 2.31
C THR A 141 17.55 -10.03 3.72
N TYR A 142 17.32 -11.33 3.83
CA TYR A 142 16.97 -12.02 5.06
C TYR A 142 18.12 -12.89 5.54
N GLN A 143 18.30 -12.98 6.85
CA GLN A 143 19.18 -13.97 7.47
C GLN A 143 18.49 -14.55 8.73
N PRO A 144 18.63 -15.86 8.99
CA PRO A 144 18.24 -16.43 10.27
C PRO A 144 19.06 -15.77 11.40
N ASP A 145 18.39 -15.21 12.39
CA ASP A 145 19.03 -14.58 13.55
C ASP A 145 18.15 -14.78 14.79
N SER A 146 18.77 -14.69 15.98
CA SER A 146 18.04 -14.84 17.25
C SER A 146 17.63 -13.47 17.79
N ILE A 147 16.35 -13.32 18.10
CA ILE A 147 15.81 -12.15 18.81
C ILE A 147 15.34 -12.56 20.21
N TYR A 148 15.21 -11.59 21.12
CA TYR A 148 14.63 -11.87 22.43
C TYR A 148 13.22 -12.45 22.28
N ALA A 149 12.95 -13.53 23.00
CA ALA A 149 11.65 -14.18 22.94
C ALA A 149 10.55 -13.24 23.41
N ALA A 150 9.36 -13.32 22.80
CA ALA A 150 8.23 -12.48 23.20
C ALA A 150 7.82 -12.67 24.68
N SER A 151 8.14 -13.83 25.28
CA SER A 151 7.98 -14.12 26.71
C SER A 151 8.79 -13.20 27.61
N CYS A 152 9.89 -12.61 27.11
CA CYS A 152 10.79 -11.77 27.89
C CYS A 152 10.20 -10.38 28.21
N GLN A 153 9.20 -9.90 27.46
CA GLN A 153 8.54 -8.60 27.70
C GLN A 153 9.50 -7.42 27.92
N GLY A 154 10.63 -7.41 27.20
CA GLY A 154 11.67 -6.38 27.33
C GLY A 154 12.63 -6.53 28.53
N ASP A 155 12.59 -7.63 29.27
CA ASP A 155 13.56 -7.94 30.33
C ASP A 155 14.91 -8.32 29.73
N LEU A 156 15.94 -7.50 29.98
CA LEU A 156 17.30 -7.69 29.47
C LEU A 156 18.03 -8.88 30.12
N ASP A 157 17.59 -9.34 31.30
CA ASP A 157 18.17 -10.50 31.99
C ASP A 157 17.55 -11.83 31.50
N CYS A 158 16.49 -11.76 30.69
CA CYS A 158 15.86 -12.92 30.07
C CYS A 158 16.80 -13.57 29.04
N LYS A 159 16.99 -14.89 29.16
CA LYS A 159 17.89 -15.68 28.29
C LYS A 159 17.16 -16.46 27.21
N GLU A 160 15.85 -16.27 27.08
CA GLU A 160 15.04 -16.92 26.04
C GLU A 160 15.15 -16.13 24.73
N SER A 161 15.24 -16.86 23.61
CA SER A 161 15.35 -16.27 22.28
C SER A 161 14.55 -17.05 21.26
N ASP A 162 13.93 -16.34 20.31
CA ASP A 162 13.28 -16.92 19.14
C ASP A 162 14.20 -16.83 17.92
N LEU A 163 14.29 -17.91 17.14
CA LEU A 163 15.00 -17.90 15.85
C LEU A 163 14.05 -17.44 14.74
N VAL A 164 14.35 -16.32 14.10
CA VAL A 164 13.51 -15.69 13.07
C VAL A 164 14.30 -15.39 11.79
N LEU A 165 13.60 -15.24 10.66
CA LEU A 165 14.19 -14.64 9.46
C LEU A 165 14.16 -13.11 9.59
N LEU A 166 15.32 -12.53 9.87
CA LEU A 166 15.47 -11.10 10.13
C LEU A 166 15.88 -10.36 8.85
N ILE A 167 15.23 -9.24 8.54
CA ILE A 167 15.68 -8.33 7.47
C ILE A 167 16.99 -7.69 7.94
N THR A 168 18.07 -8.00 7.24
CA THR A 168 19.42 -7.48 7.51
C THR A 168 19.81 -6.34 6.57
N GLN A 169 19.13 -6.23 5.42
CA GLN A 169 19.35 -5.17 4.45
C GLN A 169 18.03 -4.84 3.74
N ALA A 170 17.79 -3.54 3.54
CA ALA A 170 16.68 -3.02 2.75
C ALA A 170 17.25 -1.95 1.80
N GLU A 171 17.31 -2.25 0.50
CA GLU A 171 17.84 -1.33 -0.50
C GLU A 171 16.70 -0.74 -1.33
N PRO A 172 16.54 0.60 -1.37
CA PRO A 172 15.60 1.23 -2.29
C PRO A 172 15.87 0.77 -3.73
N THR A 173 14.86 0.22 -4.40
CA THR A 173 15.02 -0.28 -5.78
C THR A 173 15.10 0.84 -6.82
N GLY A 174 15.03 2.11 -6.39
CA GLY A 174 14.91 3.30 -7.25
C GLY A 174 13.57 3.39 -7.97
N LYS A 175 12.73 2.35 -7.88
CA LYS A 175 11.31 2.43 -8.21
C LYS A 175 10.63 2.99 -6.97
N VAL A 176 10.33 4.28 -6.98
CA VAL A 176 9.35 4.81 -6.02
C VAL A 176 8.04 4.07 -6.33
N PRO A 177 7.53 3.21 -5.43
CA PRO A 177 6.24 2.61 -5.63
C PRO A 177 5.28 3.78 -5.63
N THR A 178 4.54 3.92 -6.73
CA THR A 178 3.42 4.85 -6.74
C THR A 178 2.52 4.35 -5.61
N PRO A 179 2.31 5.12 -4.51
CA PRO A 179 1.34 4.72 -3.50
C PRO A 179 0.06 4.36 -4.25
N PRO A 180 -0.68 3.30 -3.89
CA PRO A 180 -1.97 3.05 -4.51
C PRO A 180 -2.78 4.33 -4.37
N GLN A 181 -2.84 5.10 -5.46
CA GLN A 181 -3.42 6.43 -5.43
C GLN A 181 -4.89 6.20 -5.15
N SER A 182 -5.35 6.70 -4.01
CA SER A 182 -6.78 6.66 -3.69
C SER A 182 -7.54 7.21 -4.89
N LEU A 183 -8.54 6.45 -5.34
CA LEU A 183 -9.38 6.87 -6.46
C LEU A 183 -9.89 8.28 -6.18
N ILE A 184 -9.88 9.15 -7.17
CA ILE A 184 -10.34 10.53 -6.97
C ILE A 184 -11.81 10.55 -6.57
N SER A 185 -12.60 9.59 -7.05
CA SER A 185 -13.98 9.38 -6.62
C SER A 185 -14.13 9.08 -5.13
N SER A 186 -13.15 8.44 -4.47
CA SER A 186 -13.19 8.11 -3.04
C SER A 186 -12.68 9.22 -2.13
N LEU A 187 -12.11 10.29 -2.70
CA LEU A 187 -11.67 11.45 -1.91
C LEU A 187 -12.86 12.12 -1.20
N PRO A 188 -12.70 12.58 0.05
CA PRO A 188 -13.68 13.45 0.70
C PRO A 188 -13.89 14.77 -0.06
N ASP A 189 -14.89 15.54 0.36
CA ASP A 189 -15.04 16.92 -0.12
C ASP A 189 -13.84 17.76 0.32
N GLY A 190 -13.31 18.60 -0.57
CA GLY A 190 -12.11 19.37 -0.27
C GLY A 190 -11.38 19.92 -1.49
N ASN A 191 -10.19 20.47 -1.24
CA ASN A 191 -9.31 21.02 -2.27
C ASN A 191 -8.10 20.11 -2.45
N TYR A 192 -7.74 19.87 -3.71
CA TYR A 192 -6.73 18.91 -4.10
C TYR A 192 -5.83 19.49 -5.18
N ARG A 193 -4.57 19.05 -5.19
CA ARG A 193 -3.59 19.35 -6.24
C ARG A 193 -2.93 18.06 -6.67
N TYR A 194 -2.95 17.81 -7.98
CA TYR A 194 -2.36 16.65 -8.62
C TYR A 194 -1.28 17.11 -9.60
N TRP A 195 -0.24 16.31 -9.75
CA TRP A 195 0.92 16.61 -10.58
C TRP A 195 1.49 15.34 -11.21
N ASN A 196 1.92 15.39 -12.46
CA ASN A 196 2.49 14.23 -13.18
C ASN A 196 3.93 13.86 -12.77
N GLY A 197 4.52 14.58 -11.81
CA GLY A 197 5.83 14.26 -11.28
C GLY A 197 5.82 13.26 -10.13
N ARG A 198 7.03 12.86 -9.74
CA ARG A 198 7.28 12.07 -8.53
C ARG A 198 7.89 13.00 -7.48
N PRO A 199 7.21 13.25 -6.36
CA PRO A 199 7.76 14.09 -5.31
C PRO A 199 9.01 13.41 -4.72
N SER A 200 10.08 14.19 -4.53
CA SER A 200 11.30 13.75 -3.84
C SER A 200 11.20 13.91 -2.30
N GLY A 201 10.14 14.57 -1.83
CA GLY A 201 9.83 14.81 -0.42
C GLY A 201 8.34 15.11 -0.18
N ALA A 202 7.95 15.33 1.07
CA ALA A 202 6.54 15.51 1.45
C ALA A 202 5.91 16.85 0.98
N ILE A 203 6.74 17.84 0.66
CA ILE A 203 6.33 19.17 0.21
C ILE A 203 6.99 19.43 -1.13
N VAL A 204 6.19 19.67 -2.17
CA VAL A 204 6.68 20.05 -3.49
C VAL A 204 6.60 21.57 -3.60
N THR A 205 7.74 22.20 -3.90
CA THR A 205 7.83 23.66 -4.11
C THR A 205 7.40 24.03 -5.54
N ASP A 206 6.95 25.27 -5.76
CA ASP A 206 6.56 25.70 -7.12
C ASP A 206 7.77 25.71 -8.10
N ASP A 207 8.99 25.98 -7.61
CA ASP A 207 10.21 25.88 -8.42
C ASP A 207 10.50 24.43 -8.87
N GLU A 208 10.24 23.45 -8.00
CA GLU A 208 10.38 22.02 -8.34
C GLU A 208 9.34 21.60 -9.40
N LEU A 209 8.12 22.13 -9.33
CA LEU A 209 7.07 21.89 -10.32
C LEU A 209 7.46 22.46 -11.70
N LEU A 210 8.02 23.67 -11.72
CA LEU A 210 8.47 24.33 -12.95
C LEU A 210 9.69 23.61 -13.57
N ALA A 211 10.68 23.24 -12.76
CA ALA A 211 11.93 22.64 -13.24
C ALA A 211 11.75 21.25 -13.86
N LYS A 212 10.74 20.50 -13.44
CA LYS A 212 10.51 19.10 -13.87
C LYS A 212 9.60 18.97 -15.09
N GLY A 213 9.02 20.06 -15.59
CA GLY A 213 8.23 20.06 -16.82
C GLY A 213 6.97 19.18 -16.71
N GLY A 214 5.90 19.74 -16.14
CA GLY A 214 4.72 18.94 -15.78
C GLY A 214 3.37 19.57 -16.06
N VAL A 215 2.34 18.76 -15.81
CA VAL A 215 0.94 19.20 -15.73
C VAL A 215 0.51 19.22 -14.29
N THR A 216 -0.22 20.25 -13.91
CA THR A 216 -0.89 20.33 -12.61
C THR A 216 -2.40 20.36 -12.79
N PHE A 217 -3.11 19.72 -11.87
CA PHE A 217 -4.56 19.85 -11.76
C PHE A 217 -4.92 20.24 -10.34
N THR A 218 -5.35 21.49 -10.16
CA THR A 218 -5.77 22.05 -8.87
C THR A 218 -7.28 22.18 -8.86
N PHE A 219 -7.98 21.43 -8.01
CA PHE A 219 -9.44 21.33 -8.05
C PHE A 219 -10.09 21.26 -6.67
N SER A 220 -11.36 21.67 -6.63
CA SER A 220 -12.28 21.45 -5.53
C SER A 220 -13.23 20.31 -5.88
N LYS A 221 -13.50 19.43 -4.92
CA LYS A 221 -14.45 18.32 -5.04
C LYS A 221 -15.58 18.49 -4.03
N LYS A 222 -16.83 18.29 -4.51
CA LYS A 222 -18.03 18.22 -3.68
C LYS A 222 -18.92 17.06 -4.16
N GLY A 223 -19.01 16.00 -3.37
CA GLY A 223 -19.61 14.74 -3.80
C GLY A 223 -18.88 14.23 -5.05
N ARG A 224 -19.59 14.11 -6.17
CA ARG A 224 -18.99 13.74 -7.47
C ARG A 224 -18.55 14.94 -8.30
N ASP A 225 -18.95 16.15 -7.95
CA ASP A 225 -18.69 17.33 -8.76
C ASP A 225 -17.27 17.83 -8.51
N VAL A 226 -16.59 18.20 -9.60
CA VAL A 226 -15.21 18.69 -9.60
C VAL A 226 -15.16 19.98 -10.41
N VAL A 227 -14.48 20.98 -9.85
CA VAL A 227 -14.13 22.22 -10.56
C VAL A 227 -12.66 22.52 -10.30
N GLY A 228 -11.87 22.71 -11.35
CA GLY A 228 -10.45 22.95 -11.20
C GLY A 228 -9.78 23.54 -12.43
N VAL A 229 -8.50 23.84 -12.30
CA VAL A 229 -7.64 24.29 -13.40
C VAL A 229 -6.64 23.21 -13.70
N PHE A 230 -6.63 22.76 -14.95
CA PHE A 230 -5.59 21.91 -15.51
C PHE A 230 -4.61 22.82 -16.27
N GLY A 231 -3.32 22.76 -15.96
CA GLY A 231 -2.34 23.67 -16.55
C GLY A 231 -0.97 23.04 -16.75
N TYR A 232 -0.31 23.50 -17.81
CA TYR A 232 1.07 23.19 -18.13
C TYR A 232 2.00 24.29 -17.59
N VAL A 233 3.26 23.92 -17.37
CA VAL A 233 4.31 24.87 -16.93
C VAL A 233 4.62 25.97 -17.95
N ASP A 234 4.25 25.78 -19.23
CA ASP A 234 4.41 26.78 -20.30
C ASP A 234 3.35 27.91 -20.23
N GLY A 235 2.47 27.87 -19.22
CA GLY A 235 1.45 28.86 -18.97
C GLY A 235 0.10 28.56 -19.62
N ARG A 236 0.00 27.52 -20.47
CA ARG A 236 -1.29 27.12 -21.02
C ARG A 236 -2.13 26.41 -19.98
N ALA A 237 -3.28 26.99 -19.65
CA ALA A 237 -4.22 26.41 -18.69
C ALA A 237 -5.65 26.39 -19.22
N ILE A 238 -6.46 25.49 -18.67
CA ILE A 238 -7.86 25.32 -18.99
C ILE A 238 -8.64 24.97 -17.71
N CYS A 239 -9.78 25.63 -17.52
CA CYS A 239 -10.70 25.29 -16.44
C CYS A 239 -11.50 24.05 -16.83
N VAL A 240 -11.63 23.09 -15.91
CA VAL A 240 -12.42 21.87 -16.08
C VAL A 240 -13.52 21.84 -15.01
N GLN A 241 -14.76 21.63 -15.45
CA GLN A 241 -15.91 21.48 -14.57
C GLN A 241 -16.73 20.25 -14.99
N GLY A 242 -16.92 19.31 -14.08
CA GLY A 242 -17.52 18.03 -14.42
C GLY A 242 -17.75 17.12 -13.23
N GLN A 243 -17.90 15.82 -13.52
CA GLN A 243 -18.08 14.77 -12.53
C GLN A 243 -16.96 13.76 -12.58
N VAL A 244 -16.52 13.32 -11.41
CA VAL A 244 -15.54 12.25 -11.27
C VAL A 244 -16.21 10.87 -11.30
N ASN A 245 -15.60 9.96 -12.06
CA ASN A 245 -15.80 8.51 -11.98
C ASN A 245 -14.42 7.85 -11.90
N GLU A 246 -14.14 7.16 -10.79
CA GLU A 246 -12.80 6.65 -10.47
C GLU A 246 -11.74 7.76 -10.53
N ASN A 247 -10.82 7.68 -11.51
CA ASN A 247 -9.76 8.67 -11.77
C ASN A 247 -10.04 9.52 -13.02
N THR A 248 -11.24 9.46 -13.58
CA THR A 248 -11.61 10.24 -14.77
C THR A 248 -12.60 11.34 -14.41
N VAL A 249 -12.35 12.57 -14.84
CA VAL A 249 -13.32 13.67 -14.78
C VAL A 249 -13.89 13.89 -16.16
N THR A 250 -15.22 13.85 -16.27
CA THR A 250 -15.94 14.16 -17.51
C THR A 250 -16.85 15.37 -17.34
N GLY A 251 -16.92 16.24 -18.34
CA GLY A 251 -17.71 17.47 -18.23
C GLY A 251 -17.41 18.49 -19.33
N ILE A 252 -17.39 19.76 -18.96
CA ILE A 252 -17.03 20.88 -19.83
C ILE A 252 -15.63 21.39 -19.50
N SER A 253 -15.07 22.15 -20.42
CA SER A 253 -13.86 22.93 -20.15
C SER A 253 -13.87 24.29 -20.85
N VAL A 254 -13.17 25.25 -20.25
CA VAL A 254 -13.08 26.63 -20.72
C VAL A 254 -11.63 27.07 -20.72
N GLU A 255 -11.10 27.39 -21.90
CA GLU A 255 -9.77 27.96 -22.10
C GLU A 255 -9.91 29.47 -22.26
N SER A 256 -9.15 30.25 -21.48
CA SER A 256 -9.21 31.72 -21.47
C SER A 256 -7.85 32.36 -21.75
N ASN A 257 -7.05 31.73 -22.61
CA ASN A 257 -5.72 32.20 -22.98
C ASN A 257 -5.82 33.17 -24.17
N ALA A 258 -4.94 34.17 -24.22
CA ALA A 258 -4.86 35.06 -25.37
C ALA A 258 -4.58 34.26 -26.66
N GLY A 259 -5.36 34.47 -27.71
CA GLY A 259 -5.23 33.74 -28.97
C GLY A 259 -5.76 32.30 -28.95
N ALA A 260 -6.48 31.89 -27.90
CA ALA A 260 -7.10 30.57 -27.85
C ALA A 260 -8.06 30.36 -29.03
N SER A 261 -7.91 29.24 -29.71
CA SER A 261 -8.77 28.82 -30.82
C SER A 261 -9.27 27.38 -30.60
N PRO A 262 -10.51 27.04 -31.02
CA PRO A 262 -11.05 25.70 -30.81
C PRO A 262 -10.23 24.63 -31.53
N MET A 263 -9.53 23.79 -30.76
CA MET A 263 -8.75 22.67 -31.32
C MET A 263 -9.60 21.55 -31.94
N SER A 264 -10.81 21.33 -31.41
CA SER A 264 -11.75 20.33 -31.93
C SER A 264 -13.15 20.91 -31.89
N THR A 265 -13.75 21.15 -33.05
CA THR A 265 -15.12 21.66 -33.18
C THR A 265 -16.15 20.54 -33.36
N GLY A 266 -15.70 19.32 -33.67
CA GLY A 266 -16.55 18.17 -34.00
C GLY A 266 -16.70 17.14 -32.86
N GLU A 267 -17.03 15.91 -33.26
CA GLU A 267 -17.31 14.78 -32.35
C GLU A 267 -16.05 14.01 -31.89
N THR A 268 -14.91 14.25 -32.51
CA THR A 268 -13.65 13.56 -32.20
C THR A 268 -12.93 14.26 -31.06
N PHE A 269 -12.49 13.48 -30.07
CA PHE A 269 -11.64 13.97 -29.00
C PHE A 269 -10.24 14.30 -29.51
N GLU A 270 -9.81 15.54 -29.29
CA GLU A 270 -8.44 15.98 -29.52
C GLU A 270 -7.72 16.19 -28.20
N GLN A 271 -6.41 15.95 -28.19
CA GLN A 271 -5.60 16.08 -26.98
C GLN A 271 -5.34 17.55 -26.67
N PHE A 272 -5.60 17.94 -25.42
CA PHE A 272 -5.24 19.26 -24.91
C PHE A 272 -3.83 19.22 -24.34
N GLY A 273 -2.85 19.57 -25.18
CA GLY A 273 -1.43 19.60 -24.84
C GLY A 273 -0.78 18.20 -24.78
N PRO A 274 0.50 18.13 -24.41
CA PRO A 274 1.27 16.89 -24.38
C PRO A 274 0.85 15.95 -23.23
N GLY A 275 1.00 14.64 -23.43
CA GLY A 275 0.80 13.62 -22.38
C GLY A 275 -0.61 13.00 -22.31
N ALA A 276 -1.53 13.42 -23.17
CA ALA A 276 -2.84 12.79 -23.37
C ALA A 276 -3.76 12.71 -22.12
N PHE A 277 -3.43 13.41 -21.03
CA PHE A 277 -4.24 13.46 -19.80
C PHE A 277 -5.60 14.12 -20.03
N LEU A 278 -5.63 15.20 -20.80
CA LEU A 278 -6.83 15.96 -21.10
C LEU A 278 -7.20 15.84 -22.57
N LYS A 279 -8.44 15.47 -22.85
CA LYS A 279 -9.02 15.44 -24.19
C LYS A 279 -10.28 16.29 -24.24
N VAL A 280 -10.46 17.02 -25.33
CA VAL A 280 -11.57 17.95 -25.52
C VAL A 280 -12.20 17.79 -26.90
N ARG A 281 -13.48 18.12 -27.03
CA ARG A 281 -14.21 18.16 -28.30
C ARG A 281 -15.39 19.13 -28.24
N ARG A 282 -16.01 19.39 -29.40
CA ARG A 282 -17.14 20.34 -29.54
C ARG A 282 -16.82 21.72 -28.98
N GLY A 283 -15.64 22.21 -29.33
CA GLY A 283 -15.13 23.54 -29.00
C GLY A 283 -15.83 24.62 -29.81
N ARG A 284 -16.19 25.71 -29.16
CA ARG A 284 -16.68 26.93 -29.79
C ARG A 284 -16.00 28.15 -29.20
N GLN A 285 -15.72 29.13 -30.06
CA GLN A 285 -15.33 30.45 -29.61
C GLN A 285 -16.54 31.10 -28.93
N LEU A 286 -16.34 31.62 -27.72
CA LEU A 286 -17.30 32.49 -27.08
C LEU A 286 -16.97 33.94 -27.42
N PRO A 287 -17.99 34.77 -27.68
CA PRO A 287 -17.76 36.20 -27.85
C PRO A 287 -17.23 36.76 -26.53
N SER A 288 -16.02 37.29 -26.57
CA SER A 288 -15.38 37.95 -25.43
C SER A 288 -15.26 39.44 -25.69
N ASN A 289 -15.80 40.24 -24.79
CA ASN A 289 -15.56 41.67 -24.71
C ASN A 289 -14.37 42.02 -23.78
N SER A 290 -13.75 40.99 -23.20
CA SER A 290 -12.66 41.12 -22.22
C SER A 290 -11.31 41.17 -22.92
N ALA A 291 -10.39 41.96 -22.37
CA ALA A 291 -9.02 42.10 -22.87
C ALA A 291 -8.07 42.31 -21.69
N ILE A 292 -6.85 41.77 -21.79
CA ILE A 292 -5.76 42.08 -20.88
C ILE A 292 -4.82 43.12 -21.49
N ILE A 293 -4.08 43.84 -20.66
CA ILE A 293 -3.01 44.73 -21.12
C ILE A 293 -1.68 43.98 -20.97
N VAL A 294 -1.02 43.71 -22.10
CA VAL A 294 0.32 43.10 -22.15
C VAL A 294 1.25 44.13 -22.79
N GLU A 295 2.27 44.58 -22.05
CA GLU A 295 3.23 45.59 -22.52
C GLU A 295 2.56 46.88 -23.05
N GLY A 296 1.48 47.32 -22.38
CA GLY A 296 0.72 48.51 -22.78
C GLY A 296 -0.22 48.32 -23.98
N ARG A 297 -0.30 47.10 -24.56
CA ARG A 297 -1.23 46.76 -25.64
C ARG A 297 -2.44 46.00 -25.13
N ARG A 298 -3.63 46.34 -25.62
CA ARG A 298 -4.88 45.62 -25.34
C ARG A 298 -4.94 44.34 -26.16
N VAL A 299 -4.79 43.20 -25.52
CA VAL A 299 -4.88 41.87 -26.12
C VAL A 299 -6.24 41.26 -25.77
N PRO A 300 -7.10 40.95 -26.76
CA PRO A 300 -8.37 40.27 -26.51
C PRO A 300 -8.13 38.97 -25.74
N ILE A 301 -8.97 38.70 -24.75
CA ILE A 301 -9.02 37.38 -24.11
C ILE A 301 -9.96 36.54 -24.94
N ASP A 302 -9.39 35.65 -25.74
CA ASP A 302 -10.16 34.65 -26.45
C ASP A 302 -10.63 33.59 -25.45
N VAL A 303 -11.92 33.26 -25.53
CA VAL A 303 -12.52 32.24 -24.66
C VAL A 303 -13.04 31.13 -25.53
N VAL A 304 -12.48 29.93 -25.35
CA VAL A 304 -12.94 28.71 -26.02
C VAL A 304 -13.65 27.85 -24.99
N ARG A 305 -14.88 27.45 -25.30
CA ARG A 305 -15.62 26.47 -24.50
C ARG A 305 -15.74 25.16 -25.24
N TYR A 306 -15.39 24.07 -24.56
CA TYR A 306 -15.60 22.70 -25.01
C TYR A 306 -16.76 22.09 -24.22
N ASP A 307 -17.77 21.59 -24.94
CA ASP A 307 -18.93 20.96 -24.30
C ASP A 307 -18.68 19.51 -23.83
N SER A 308 -17.55 18.92 -24.22
CA SER A 308 -17.18 17.58 -23.77
C SER A 308 -15.68 17.49 -23.52
N THR A 309 -15.34 17.11 -22.29
CA THR A 309 -13.99 16.99 -21.75
C THR A 309 -13.85 15.64 -21.09
N LEU A 310 -12.69 15.01 -21.28
CA LEU A 310 -12.26 13.80 -20.61
C LEU A 310 -10.87 14.04 -20.04
N LEU A 311 -10.77 14.12 -18.72
CA LEU A 311 -9.52 14.28 -17.98
C LEU A 311 -9.22 12.98 -17.24
N ASP A 312 -8.18 12.28 -17.67
CA ASP A 312 -7.68 11.07 -17.01
C ASP A 312 -6.55 11.46 -16.05
N LEU A 313 -6.78 11.18 -14.77
CA LEU A 313 -5.85 11.52 -13.70
C LEU A 313 -4.97 10.33 -13.30
N ARG A 314 -5.07 9.19 -14.00
CA ARG A 314 -4.14 8.08 -13.84
C ARG A 314 -2.73 8.53 -14.21
N GLY A 315 -1.79 8.32 -13.29
CA GLY A 315 -0.40 8.74 -13.47
C GLY A 315 -0.11 10.16 -12.97
N LEU A 316 -1.08 10.89 -12.40
CA LEU A 316 -0.80 12.08 -11.61
C LEU A 316 -0.79 11.77 -10.12
N THR A 317 0.23 12.24 -9.42
CA THR A 317 0.40 12.11 -7.98
C THR A 317 -0.27 13.25 -7.25
N ARG A 318 -1.04 12.92 -6.20
CA ARG A 318 -1.55 13.91 -5.26
C ARG A 318 -0.37 14.55 -4.52
N ILE A 319 -0.32 15.87 -4.54
CA ILE A 319 0.63 16.68 -3.77
C ILE A 319 -0.12 17.56 -2.77
N ASN A 320 0.60 18.30 -1.94
CA ASN A 320 0.01 19.33 -1.10
C ASN A 320 -0.78 20.32 -1.96
N ALA A 321 -1.98 20.72 -1.49
CA ALA A 321 -2.86 21.64 -2.21
C ALA A 321 -2.18 23.00 -2.51
N GLY A 322 -1.10 23.33 -1.79
CA GLY A 322 -0.39 24.60 -1.89
C GLY A 322 -1.22 25.75 -1.32
N THR A 323 -0.87 26.98 -1.70
CA THR A 323 -1.61 28.20 -1.34
C THR A 323 -2.68 28.57 -2.37
N SER A 324 -2.69 27.93 -3.54
CA SER A 324 -3.63 28.23 -4.62
C SER A 324 -5.01 27.66 -4.31
N VAL A 325 -6.02 28.54 -4.26
CA VAL A 325 -7.41 28.14 -4.10
C VAL A 325 -8.00 27.76 -5.46
N PRO A 326 -8.56 26.54 -5.64
CA PRO A 326 -9.22 26.18 -6.88
C PRO A 326 -10.40 27.11 -7.22
N PRO A 327 -10.71 27.33 -8.51
CA PRO A 327 -11.87 28.11 -8.89
C PRO A 327 -13.18 27.43 -8.45
N ARG A 328 -14.21 28.24 -8.19
CA ARG A 328 -15.55 27.74 -7.87
C ARG A 328 -16.40 27.40 -9.08
N ARG A 329 -16.03 27.91 -10.26
CA ARG A 329 -16.69 27.69 -11.54
C ARG A 329 -15.73 27.95 -12.69
N CYS A 330 -15.99 27.31 -13.82
CA CYS A 330 -15.64 27.83 -15.14
C CYS A 330 -16.78 28.76 -15.62
#